data_AF-A0A830GE19-F1
#
_entry.id   AF-A0A830GE19-F1
#
_cell.length_a   1.000
_cell.length_b   1.000
_cell.length_c   1.000
_cell.angle_alpha   90.00
_cell.angle_beta   90.00
_cell.angle_gamma   90.00
#
_symmetry.space_group_name_H-M   'P 1'
#
loop_
_entity.id
_entity.type
_entity.pdbx_description
1 polymer ?
#
loop_
_entity_poly.entity_id
_entity_poly.type
_entity_poly.pdbx_seq_one_letter_code
_entity_poly.pdbx_strand_id
1 'polypeptide(L)'
;MGTDDKSEDTLPSIEGILDDEIGGRDNVERYSIIERTRHEAEVILFEEDETGAIKQALYQVDITNALDGGDYHVHWTFIGYRGNGE
;
A
#
# COMPACT_ATOMS: atom_id res chain seq x y z
N MET A 1 38.66 5.48 -8.35
CA MET A 1 38.03 4.17 -8.05
C MET A 1 37.13 4.39 -6.85
N GLY A 2 35.86 3.99 -6.97
CA GLY A 2 34.74 4.48 -6.16
C GLY A 2 34.08 5.66 -6.89
N THR A 3 32.80 5.65 -7.24
CA THR A 3 31.64 5.08 -6.55
C THR A 3 30.70 4.38 -7.52
N ASP A 4 30.17 3.24 -7.08
CA ASP A 4 29.10 2.44 -7.68
C ASP A 4 27.95 3.30 -8.26
N ASP A 5 27.95 3.47 -9.57
CA ASP A 5 26.80 3.92 -10.35
C ASP A 5 26.14 2.66 -10.94
N LYS A 6 25.45 1.94 -10.06
CA LYS A 6 24.41 0.99 -10.45
C LYS A 6 23.19 1.38 -9.66
N SER A 7 22.58 2.50 -10.03
CA SER A 7 21.16 2.74 -9.81
C SER A 7 20.42 1.66 -10.58
N GLU A 8 20.40 0.45 -10.03
CA GLU A 8 19.43 -0.55 -10.43
C GLU A 8 18.07 0.13 -10.22
N ASP A 9 17.34 0.30 -11.32
CA ASP A 9 15.91 0.64 -11.49
C ASP A 9 15.00 -0.41 -10.80
N THR A 10 15.46 -0.76 -9.61
CA THR A 10 14.98 -1.46 -8.44
C THR A 10 13.67 -0.94 -7.91
N LEU A 11 12.63 -0.76 -8.73
CA LEU A 11 11.34 -0.34 -8.19
C LEU A 11 11.02 -1.20 -6.96
N PRO A 12 10.83 -0.59 -5.78
CA PRO A 12 10.62 -1.36 -4.57
C PRO A 12 9.39 -2.24 -4.76
N SER A 13 9.43 -3.46 -4.21
CA SER A 13 8.27 -4.35 -4.25
C SER A 13 7.05 -3.62 -3.69
N ILE A 14 5.88 -3.87 -4.26
CA ILE A 14 4.61 -3.33 -3.77
C ILE A 14 4.44 -3.54 -2.26
N GLU A 15 4.92 -4.66 -1.71
CA GLU A 15 4.95 -4.92 -0.26
C GLU A 15 5.77 -3.90 0.52
N GLY A 16 6.99 -3.57 0.06
CA GLY A 16 7.84 -2.61 0.75
C GLY A 16 7.31 -1.17 0.66
N ILE A 17 6.68 -0.84 -0.48
CA ILE A 17 6.00 0.44 -0.67
C ILE A 17 4.78 0.56 0.26
N LEU A 18 3.97 -0.48 0.31
CA LEU A 18 2.80 -0.54 1.19
C LEU A 18 3.19 -0.51 2.67
N ASP A 19 4.29 -1.16 3.06
CA ASP A 19 4.77 -1.16 4.44
C ASP A 19 5.13 0.25 4.93
N ASP A 20 5.84 1.03 4.09
CA ASP A 20 6.18 2.43 4.37
C ASP A 20 4.93 3.33 4.43
N GLU A 21 4.03 3.21 3.43
CA GLU A 21 2.80 4.01 3.34
C GLU A 21 1.80 3.71 4.47
N ILE A 22 1.61 2.44 4.81
CA ILE A 22 0.66 2.01 5.84
C ILE A 22 1.25 2.25 7.24
N GLY A 23 2.56 2.05 7.42
CA GLY A 23 3.25 2.30 8.68
C GLY A 23 3.12 3.74 9.18
N GLY A 24 2.81 4.70 8.29
CA GLY A 24 2.51 6.08 8.62
C GLY A 24 1.07 6.38 9.07
N ARG A 25 0.15 5.41 9.09
CA ARG A 25 -1.26 5.64 9.45
C ARG A 25 -1.55 5.24 10.91
N ASP A 26 -1.91 6.23 11.73
CA ASP A 26 -2.22 6.03 13.16
C ASP A 26 -3.42 5.13 13.44
N ASN A 27 -4.40 5.08 12.53
CA ASN A 27 -5.64 4.33 12.73
C ASN A 27 -5.63 2.91 12.15
N VAL A 28 -4.50 2.45 11.59
CA VAL A 28 -4.36 1.12 10.99
C VAL A 28 -3.63 0.19 11.96
N GLU A 29 -4.31 -0.84 12.44
CA GLU A 29 -3.69 -1.85 13.32
C GLU A 29 -2.84 -2.84 12.51
N ARG A 30 -3.33 -3.22 11.33
CA ARG A 30 -2.69 -4.18 10.42
C ARG A 30 -3.30 -4.08 9.03
N TYR A 31 -2.63 -4.72 8.07
CA TYR A 31 -3.14 -4.85 6.70
C TYR A 31 -3.03 -6.28 6.18
N SER A 32 -3.74 -6.57 5.11
CA SER A 32 -3.62 -7.83 4.38
C SER A 32 -3.76 -7.57 2.88
N ILE A 33 -2.83 -8.10 2.10
CA ILE A 33 -2.88 -8.03 0.65
C ILE A 33 -3.72 -9.20 0.15
N ILE A 34 -4.84 -8.92 -0.53
CA ILE A 34 -5.71 -9.93 -1.13
C ILE A 34 -5.10 -10.43 -2.44
N GLU A 35 -4.83 -9.49 -3.35
CA GLU A 35 -4.29 -9.74 -4.67
C GLU A 35 -3.23 -8.70 -4.98
N ARG A 36 -2.24 -9.07 -5.79
CA ARG A 36 -1.21 -8.13 -6.24
C ARG A 36 -0.65 -8.49 -7.61
N THR A 37 -0.26 -7.45 -8.32
CA THR A 37 0.53 -7.49 -9.55
C THR A 37 1.82 -6.68 -9.33
N ARG A 38 2.49 -6.30 -10.43
CA ARG A 38 3.70 -5.47 -10.37
C ARG A 38 3.42 -4.04 -9.90
N HIS A 39 2.24 -3.51 -10.23
CA HIS A 39 1.88 -2.11 -10.02
C HIS A 39 0.53 -1.92 -9.35
N GLU A 40 -0.22 -2.99 -9.09
CA GLU A 40 -1.54 -2.91 -8.47
C GLU A 40 -1.65 -3.91 -7.33
N ALA A 41 -2.37 -3.56 -6.27
CA ALA A 41 -2.73 -4.49 -5.21
C ALA A 41 -4.12 -4.19 -4.65
N GLU A 42 -4.85 -5.23 -4.27
CA GLU A 42 -6.01 -5.10 -3.40
C GLU A 42 -5.58 -5.34 -1.97
N VAL A 43 -5.86 -4.36 -1.10
CA VAL A 43 -5.41 -4.35 0.30
C VAL A 43 -6.60 -4.13 1.20
N ILE A 44 -6.69 -4.96 2.25
CA ILE A 44 -7.58 -4.74 3.38
C ILE A 44 -6.79 -4.05 4.47
N LEU A 45 -7.23 -2.87 4.90
CA LEU A 45 -6.77 -2.22 6.12
C LEU A 45 -7.72 -2.57 7.27
N PHE A 46 -7.16 -2.95 8.40
CA PHE A 46 -7.90 -3.16 9.64
C PHE A 46 -7.77 -1.87 10.43
N GLU A 47 -8.80 -1.03 10.29
CA GLU A 47 -8.82 0.32 10.85
C GLU A 47 -9.61 0.32 12.17
N GLU A 48 -9.03 0.87 13.23
CA GLU A 48 -9.73 1.09 14.49
C GLU A 48 -10.53 2.41 14.43
N ASP A 49 -11.83 2.33 14.72
CA ASP A 49 -12.71 3.48 14.82
C ASP A 49 -12.66 4.14 16.22
N GLU A 50 -13.26 5.32 16.39
CA GLU A 50 -13.31 6.04 17.67
C GLU A 50 -13.91 5.22 18.84
N THR A 51 -14.69 4.19 18.54
CA THR A 51 -15.26 3.28 19.55
C THR A 51 -14.36 2.10 19.92
N GLY A 52 -13.17 1.97 19.32
CA GLY A 52 -12.30 0.78 19.44
C GLY A 52 -12.77 -0.41 18.60
N ALA A 53 -13.65 -0.19 17.63
CA ALA A 53 -14.13 -1.25 16.76
C ALA A 53 -13.25 -1.36 15.51
N ILE A 54 -12.81 -2.58 15.19
CA ILE A 54 -12.00 -2.85 14.00
C ILE A 54 -12.91 -2.99 12.76
N LYS A 55 -12.71 -2.11 11.79
CA LYS A 55 -13.36 -2.14 10.47
C LYS A 55 -12.39 -2.68 9.42
N GLN A 56 -12.88 -3.52 8.53
CA GLN A 56 -12.11 -4.01 7.38
C GLN A 56 -12.41 -3.13 6.18
N ALA A 57 -11.50 -2.21 5.85
CA ALA A 57 -11.64 -1.33 4.70
C ALA A 57 -10.86 -1.90 3.51
N LEU A 58 -11.55 -2.11 2.40
CA LEU A 58 -10.96 -2.58 1.16
C LEU A 58 -10.52 -1.38 0.32
N TYR A 59 -9.26 -1.43 -0.11
CA TYR A 59 -8.65 -0.48 -1.00
C TYR A 59 -8.06 -1.18 -2.21
N GLN A 60 -8.20 -0.56 -3.38
CA GLN A 60 -7.41 -0.87 -4.56
C GLN A 60 -6.27 0.15 -4.62
N VAL A 61 -5.05 -0.35 -4.69
CA VAL A 61 -3.82 0.43 -4.71
C VAL A 61 -3.18 0.30 -6.08
N ASP A 62 -2.92 1.44 -6.71
CA ASP A 62 -2.11 1.55 -7.92
C ASP A 62 -0.77 2.22 -7.58
N ILE A 63 0.31 1.73 -8.17
CA ILE A 63 1.65 2.28 -8.05
C ILE A 63 2.10 2.69 -9.44
N THR A 64 1.99 3.98 -9.69
CA THR A 64 2.42 4.57 -10.95
C THR A 64 3.84 5.11 -10.81
N ASN A 65 4.73 4.70 -11.71
CA ASN A 65 6.05 5.30 -11.80
C ASN A 65 5.96 6.68 -12.44
N ALA A 66 6.71 7.65 -11.92
CA ALA A 66 6.97 8.86 -12.67
C ALA A 66 7.63 8.45 -14.01
N LEU A 67 7.05 8.89 -15.13
CA LEU A 67 7.50 8.56 -16.50
C LEU A 67 8.98 8.93 -16.78
N ASP A 68 9.60 9.70 -15.90
CA ASP A 68 10.95 10.25 -16.03
C ASP A 68 11.98 9.57 -15.10
N GLY A 69 11.65 8.41 -14.51
CA GLY A 69 12.58 7.70 -13.58
C GLY A 69 12.69 8.36 -12.20
N GLY A 70 11.68 9.13 -11.80
CA GLY A 70 11.56 9.73 -10.47
C GLY A 70 10.82 8.87 -9.44
N ASP A 71 10.50 9.46 -8.29
CA ASP A 71 9.73 8.83 -7.20
C ASP A 71 8.42 8.19 -7.69
N TYR A 72 8.05 7.06 -7.08
CA TYR A 72 6.79 6.38 -7.35
C TYR A 72 5.62 7.11 -6.68
N HIS A 73 4.43 7.03 -7.27
CA HIS A 73 3.21 7.53 -6.67
C HIS A 73 2.31 6.36 -6.30
N VAL A 74 1.83 6.37 -5.05
CA VAL A 74 0.88 5.37 -4.54
C VAL A 74 -0.51 5.99 -4.53
N HIS A 75 -1.41 5.42 -5.32
CA HIS A 75 -2.79 5.86 -5.42
C HIS A 75 -3.72 4.87 -4.72
N TRP A 76 -4.33 5.32 -3.63
CA TRP A 76 -5.27 4.53 -2.84
C TRP A 76 -6.71 4.83 -3.24
N THR A 77 -7.43 3.83 -3.73
CA THR A 77 -8.85 3.93 -4.07
C THR A 77 -9.66 3.15 -3.03
N PHE A 78 -10.46 3.85 -2.23
CA PHE A 78 -11.40 3.19 -1.32
C PHE A 78 -12.52 2.49 -2.11
N ILE A 79 -12.66 1.19 -1.91
CA ILE A 79 -13.70 0.38 -2.57
C ILE A 79 -14.92 0.23 -1.67
N GLY A 80 -14.71 0.03 -0.36
CA GLY A 80 -15.79 -0.16 0.59
C GLY A 80 -15.34 -0.83 1.88
N TYR A 81 -16.25 -0.93 2.85
CA TYR A 81 -16.03 -1.75 4.03
C TYR A 81 -16.49 -3.17 3.75
N ARG A 82 -15.64 -4.15 4.05
CA ARG A 82 -16.05 -5.55 4.12
C ARG A 82 -16.82 -5.71 5.42
N GLY A 83 -18.14 -5.74 5.32
CA GLY A 83 -18.98 -6.15 6.44
C GLY A 83 -18.62 -7.59 6.80
N ASN A 84 -18.35 -7.87 8.08
CA ASN A 84 -18.47 -9.23 8.58
C ASN A 84 -19.92 -9.64 8.31
N GLY A 85 -20.14 -10.41 7.24
CA GLY A 85 -21.41 -11.06 7.02
C GLY A 85 -21.70 -11.94 8.23
N GLU A 86 -22.81 -11.64 8.89
CA GLU A 86 -23.47 -12.49 9.88
C GLU A 86 -23.72 -13.91 9.33
#